data_AF-A0A101DEB0-F1
#
_entry.id   AF-A0A101DEB0-F1
#
_cell.length_a   1.000
_cell.length_b   1.000
_cell.length_c   1.000
_cell.angle_alpha   90.00
_cell.angle_beta   90.00
_cell.angle_gamma   90.00
#
_symmetry.space_group_name_H-M   'P 1'
#
loop_
_entity.id
_entity.type
_entity.pdbx_description
1 polymer ?
#
loop_
_entity_poly.entity_id
_entity_poly.type
_entity_poly.pdbx_seq_one_letter_code
_entity_poly.pdbx_strand_id
1 'polypeptide(L)'
;MKIVKPGRIWYKRTKKGELIPEKLLVDLPRTLSGKYSSVHAEIVYHGGSLLREGTVWNEKTAEVYIPVSIAKEMPGDEVEGEIQANGGELKVRFVVR
;
A
#
# COMPACT_ATOMS: atom_id res chain seq x y z
N MET A 1 10.50 -2.90 -14.95
CA MET A 1 11.27 -3.18 -13.72
C MET A 1 10.30 -3.41 -12.57
N LYS A 2 10.43 -4.52 -11.83
CA LYS A 2 9.64 -4.81 -10.61
C LYS A 2 10.58 -4.76 -9.40
N ILE A 3 10.22 -3.99 -8.38
CA ILE A 3 10.95 -3.89 -7.11
C ILE A 3 10.01 -4.32 -6.00
N VAL A 4 10.43 -5.25 -5.15
CA VAL A 4 9.65 -5.67 -3.98
C VAL A 4 10.31 -5.09 -2.73
N LYS A 5 9.50 -4.49 -1.86
CA LYS A 5 9.95 -3.92 -0.59
C LYS A 5 9.02 -4.30 0.56
N PRO A 6 9.54 -4.37 1.79
CA PRO A 6 8.67 -4.49 2.96
C PRO A 6 7.73 -3.28 3.03
N GLY A 7 6.44 -3.57 3.15
CA GLY A 7 5.42 -2.60 3.49
C GLY A 7 5.28 -2.45 5.00
N ARG A 8 4.53 -1.43 5.42
CA ARG A 8 4.17 -1.17 6.81
C ARG A 8 2.68 -0.98 6.92
N ILE A 9 2.11 -1.51 7.99
CA ILE A 9 0.73 -1.26 8.37
C ILE A 9 0.73 -0.16 9.44
N TRP A 10 -0.04 0.89 9.21
CA TRP A 10 -0.31 1.91 10.21
C TRP A 10 -1.65 1.63 10.87
N TYR A 11 -1.66 1.61 12.19
CA TYR A 11 -2.82 1.29 13.00
C TYR A 11 -3.38 2.55 13.64
N LYS A 12 -4.69 2.68 13.60
CA LYS A 12 -5.42 3.64 14.42
C LYS A 12 -5.92 2.95 15.68
N ARG A 13 -5.71 3.58 16.82
CA ARG A 13 -6.31 3.16 18.09
C ARG A 13 -7.74 3.69 18.19
N THR A 14 -8.70 2.80 18.38
CA THR A 14 -10.10 3.19 18.60
C THR A 14 -10.31 3.73 20.02
N LYS A 15 -11.46 4.37 20.26
CA LYS A 15 -11.88 4.79 21.62
C LYS A 15 -11.98 3.64 22.61
N LYS A 16 -12.14 2.40 22.14
CA LYS A 16 -12.20 1.18 22.97
C LYS A 16 -10.81 0.54 23.18
N GLY A 17 -9.74 1.14 22.65
CA GLY A 17 -8.36 0.65 22.79
C GLY A 17 -7.92 -0.35 21.71
N GLU A 18 -8.83 -0.80 20.85
CA GLU A 18 -8.56 -1.70 19.72
C GLU A 18 -7.65 -1.03 18.68
N LEU A 19 -6.70 -1.78 18.12
CA LEU A 19 -5.88 -1.33 16.99
C LEU A 19 -6.53 -1.82 15.70
N ILE A 20 -6.88 -0.90 14.80
CA ILE A 20 -7.46 -1.22 13.49
C ILE A 20 -6.52 -0.69 12.41
N PRO A 21 -6.16 -1.50 11.40
CA PRO A 21 -5.42 -1.02 10.23
C PRO A 21 -6.10 0.19 9.58
N GLU A 22 -5.37 1.29 9.41
CA GLU A 22 -5.87 2.53 8.79
C GLU A 22 -5.26 2.77 7.41
N LYS A 23 -3.98 2.46 7.25
CA LYS A 23 -3.28 2.65 5.96
C LYS A 23 -2.10 1.71 5.81
N LEU A 24 -1.81 1.38 4.55
CA LEU A 24 -0.61 0.65 4.13
C LEU A 24 0.40 1.63 3.55
N LEU A 25 1.68 1.44 3.85
CA LEU A 25 2.76 2.30 3.40
C LEU A 25 3.91 1.48 2.83
N VAL A 26 4.51 1.95 1.73
CA VAL A 26 5.80 1.43 1.25
C VAL A 26 6.71 2.57 0.86
N ASP A 27 7.96 2.48 1.30
CA ASP A 27 8.99 3.45 0.95
C ASP A 27 9.50 3.16 -0.45
N LEU A 28 9.43 4.16 -1.31
CA LEU A 28 9.93 3.99 -2.66
C LEU A 28 11.45 4.06 -2.74
N PRO A 29 12.04 3.42 -3.76
CA PRO A 29 13.40 3.69 -4.18
C PRO A 29 13.59 5.19 -4.48
N ARG A 30 14.67 5.79 -3.95
CA ARG A 30 15.06 7.17 -4.24
C ARG A 30 15.21 7.44 -5.75
N THR A 31 15.53 6.40 -6.52
CA THR A 31 15.67 6.46 -7.98
C THR A 31 14.35 6.69 -8.73
N LEU A 32 13.19 6.52 -8.07
CA LEU A 32 11.85 6.72 -8.62
C LEU A 32 11.16 7.98 -8.07
N SER A 33 11.63 8.51 -6.94
CA SER A 33 11.13 9.74 -6.32
C SER A 33 11.17 10.91 -7.31
N GLY A 34 10.05 11.62 -7.46
CA GLY A 34 9.95 12.81 -8.33
C GLY A 34 10.03 12.55 -9.84
N LYS A 35 10.07 11.29 -10.29
CA LYS A 35 10.12 10.93 -11.73
C LYS A 35 8.77 10.64 -12.37
N TYR A 36 7.73 10.44 -11.56
CA TYR A 36 6.41 10.04 -12.02
C TYR A 36 5.38 11.05 -11.55
N SER A 37 4.55 11.54 -12.47
CA SER A 37 3.47 12.50 -12.21
C SER A 37 2.19 11.81 -11.73
N SER A 38 2.05 10.50 -11.95
CA SER A 38 0.93 9.68 -11.48
C SER A 38 1.44 8.42 -10.77
N VAL A 39 0.81 8.11 -9.63
CA VAL A 39 1.04 6.88 -8.88
C VAL A 39 -0.30 6.21 -8.63
N HIS A 40 -0.44 4.97 -9.06
CA HIS A 40 -1.60 4.14 -8.80
C HIS A 40 -1.24 3.11 -7.75
N ALA A 41 -2.07 2.95 -6.71
CA ALA A 41 -1.83 1.97 -5.68
C ALA A 41 -3.03 1.06 -5.43
N GLU A 42 -2.76 -0.22 -5.17
CA GLU A 42 -3.79 -1.24 -4.95
C GLU A 42 -3.43 -2.15 -3.78
N ILE A 43 -4.43 -2.68 -3.08
CA ILE A 43 -4.29 -3.69 -2.04
C ILE A 43 -4.80 -5.02 -2.61
N VAL A 44 -4.01 -6.08 -2.48
CA VAL A 44 -4.37 -7.43 -2.95
C VAL A 44 -4.04 -8.48 -1.89
N TYR A 45 -4.81 -9.56 -1.84
CA TYR A 45 -4.46 -10.74 -1.04
C TYR A 45 -3.28 -11.51 -1.64
N HIS A 46 -2.60 -12.29 -0.81
CA HIS A 46 -1.70 -13.35 -1.27
C HIS A 46 -2.50 -14.38 -2.07
N GLY A 47 -2.45 -14.26 -3.40
CA GLY A 47 -3.34 -14.96 -4.34
C GLY A 47 -3.86 -14.08 -5.47
N GLY A 48 -3.72 -12.75 -5.33
CA GLY A 48 -3.98 -11.78 -6.40
C GLY A 48 -5.37 -11.17 -6.40
N SER A 49 -6.25 -11.55 -5.46
CA SER A 49 -7.58 -10.95 -5.33
C SER A 49 -7.47 -9.48 -4.92
N LEU A 50 -8.00 -8.59 -5.76
CA LEU A 50 -8.03 -7.15 -5.52
C LEU A 50 -9.01 -6.82 -4.39
N LEU A 51 -8.52 -6.15 -3.36
CA LEU A 51 -9.32 -5.64 -2.25
C LEU A 51 -9.76 -4.20 -2.48
N ARG A 52 -8.84 -3.38 -3.01
CA ARG A 52 -9.06 -1.94 -3.15
C ARG A 52 -8.05 -1.29 -4.08
N GLU A 53 -8.49 -0.26 -4.77
CA GLU A 53 -7.63 0.73 -5.44
C GLU A 53 -7.67 2.05 -4.65
N GLY A 54 -6.56 2.79 -4.65
CA GLY A 54 -6.46 4.09 -4.00
C GLY A 54 -5.17 4.81 -4.33
N THR A 55 -5.15 6.11 -4.06
CA THR A 55 -3.99 6.96 -4.39
C THR A 55 -3.78 7.98 -3.28
N VAL A 56 -2.73 7.79 -2.47
CA VAL A 56 -2.13 8.89 -1.69
C VAL A 56 -0.61 8.78 -1.79
N TRP A 57 0.00 9.89 -2.19
CA TRP A 57 1.40 9.96 -2.59
C TRP A 57 2.04 11.22 -2.03
N ASN A 58 3.25 11.10 -1.47
CA ASN A 58 4.03 12.25 -0.99
C ASN A 58 5.48 12.27 -1.53
N GLU A 59 5.67 11.76 -2.76
CA GLU A 59 6.97 11.65 -3.46
C GLU A 59 7.96 10.62 -2.90
N LYS A 60 7.86 10.28 -1.61
CA LYS A 60 8.76 9.37 -0.89
C LYS A 60 8.10 8.04 -0.55
N THR A 61 6.84 8.10 -0.17
CA THR A 61 6.07 6.97 0.32
C THR A 61 4.77 6.89 -0.47
N ALA A 62 4.43 5.69 -0.91
CA ALA A 62 3.10 5.39 -1.41
C ALA A 62 2.24 4.94 -0.24
N GLU A 63 1.04 5.50 -0.12
CA GLU A 63 0.09 5.23 0.96
C GLU A 63 -1.27 4.85 0.38
N VAL A 64 -1.92 3.83 0.95
CA VAL A 64 -3.31 3.49 0.65
C VAL A 64 -4.11 3.39 1.93
N TYR A 65 -5.19 4.17 2.01
CA TYR A 65 -6.12 4.13 3.13
C TYR A 65 -7.01 2.89 3.04
N ILE A 66 -7.19 2.23 4.18
CA ILE A 66 -7.96 1.01 4.36
C ILE A 66 -9.31 1.39 5.00
N PRO A 67 -10.43 1.18 4.31
CA PRO A 67 -11.75 1.29 4.92
C PRO A 67 -11.91 0.31 6.08
N VAL A 68 -12.69 0.70 7.08
CA VAL A 68 -12.96 -0.13 8.26
C VAL A 68 -13.55 -1.50 7.90
N SER A 69 -14.33 -1.60 6.81
CA SER A 69 -14.85 -2.89 6.32
C SER A 69 -13.74 -3.84 5.90
N ILE A 70 -12.76 -3.37 5.12
CA ILE A 70 -11.61 -4.16 4.65
C ILE A 70 -10.65 -4.44 5.81
N ALA A 71 -10.44 -3.49 6.71
CA ALA A 71 -9.55 -3.65 7.85
C ALA A 71 -9.93 -4.83 8.77
N LYS A 72 -11.23 -5.15 8.85
CA LYS A 72 -11.74 -6.32 9.59
C LYS A 72 -11.51 -7.64 8.86
N GLU A 73 -11.36 -7.59 7.54
CA GLU A 73 -11.20 -8.74 6.66
C GLU A 73 -9.74 -8.97 6.26
N MET A 74 -8.81 -8.10 6.67
CA MET A 74 -7.39 -8.27 6.43
C MET A 74 -6.84 -9.40 7.33
N PRO A 75 -6.41 -10.54 6.76
CA PRO A 75 -5.97 -11.71 7.51
C PRO A 75 -4.53 -11.59 8.00
N GLY A 76 -3.86 -10.47 7.75
CA GLY A 76 -2.41 -10.41 7.70
C GLY A 76 -1.78 -9.23 8.43
N ASP A 77 -0.72 -9.51 9.19
CA ASP A 77 0.16 -8.53 9.82
C ASP A 77 1.34 -8.14 8.91
N GLU A 78 1.55 -8.88 7.82
CA GLU A 78 2.65 -8.67 6.88
C GLU A 78 2.18 -8.06 5.56
N VAL A 79 2.95 -7.10 5.06
CA VAL A 79 2.69 -6.42 3.80
C VAL A 79 3.96 -6.30 2.99
N GLU A 80 3.85 -6.59 1.69
CA GLU A 80 4.87 -6.28 0.70
C GLU A 80 4.35 -5.21 -0.26
N GLY A 81 5.18 -4.24 -0.62
CA GLY A 81 4.91 -3.32 -1.71
C GLY A 81 5.66 -3.73 -2.98
N GLU A 82 4.93 -4.19 -3.97
CA GLU A 82 5.44 -4.43 -5.32
C GLU A 82 5.34 -3.14 -6.15
N ILE A 83 6.47 -2.63 -6.59
CA ILE A 83 6.58 -1.35 -7.28
C ILE A 83 6.96 -1.62 -8.74
N GLN A 84 6.14 -1.14 -9.67
CA GLN A 84 6.33 -1.30 -11.09
C GLN A 84 6.17 0.03 -11.82
N ALA A 85 7.18 0.42 -12.59
CA ALA A 85 7.10 1.57 -13.48
C ALA A 85 6.58 1.14 -14.87
N ASN A 86 5.60 1.86 -15.40
CA ASN A 86 5.04 1.61 -16.72
C ASN A 86 4.73 2.93 -17.46
N GLY A 87 5.50 3.26 -18.49
CA GLY A 87 5.14 4.31 -19.46
C GLY A 87 4.74 5.68 -18.87
N GLY A 88 5.43 6.17 -17.84
CA GLY A 88 5.14 7.45 -17.18
C GLY A 88 4.31 7.35 -15.90
N GLU A 89 3.75 6.17 -15.62
CA GLU A 89 3.00 5.88 -14.40
C GLU A 89 3.81 4.94 -13.48
N LEU A 90 3.62 5.11 -12.18
CA LEU A 90 4.13 4.19 -11.17
C LEU A 90 2.98 3.40 -10.54
N LYS A 91 2.98 2.08 -10.67
CA LYS A 91 2.04 1.19 -10.01
C LYS A 91 2.67 0.60 -8.75
N VAL A 92 1.92 0.64 -7.64
CA VAL A 92 2.31 0.08 -6.34
C VAL A 92 1.24 -0.90 -5.87
N ARG A 93 1.61 -2.16 -5.68
CA ARG A 93 0.69 -3.20 -5.21
C ARG A 93 1.09 -3.64 -3.81
N PHE A 94 0.20 -3.44 -2.86
CA PHE A 94 0.32 -3.92 -1.49
C PHE A 94 -0.22 -5.34 -1.40
N VAL A 95 0.67 -6.31 -1.20
CA VAL A 95 0.32 -7.73 -1.00
C VAL A 95 0.24 -7.98 0.50
N VAL A 96 -0.96 -8.25 1.01
CA VAL A 96 -1.21 -8.63 2.41
C VAL A 96 -1.15 -10.15 2.58
N ARG A 97 -0.40 -10.62 3.58
CA ARG A 97 -0.19 -12.05 3.91
C ARG A 97 -0.64 -12.38 5.31
#